data_AF-A0A7W0GZP4-F1
#
_entry.id   AF-A0A7W0GZP4-F1
#
_cell.length_a   1.000
_cell.length_b   1.000
_cell.length_c   1.000
_cell.angle_alpha   90.00
_cell.angle_beta   90.00
_cell.angle_gamma   90.00
#
_symmetry.space_group_name_H-M   'P 1'
#
loop_
_entity.id
_entity.type
_entity.pdbx_description
1 polymer ?
#
loop_
_entity_poly.entity_id
_entity_poly.type
_entity_poly.pdbx_seq_one_letter_code
_entity_poly.pdbx_strand_id
1 'polypeptide(L)'
;MTKAACTLTLVAAVAIAACGAEPERAREAKPVGEKLVGSVAQMAQCSDWNAGTRPQRVATIHDIRQQVNLKDSALHTPELSDEAAYDVLDNTCRRDFAGSFRLYKLYARAASFAPFTEN
;
A
#
# COMPACT_ATOMS: atom_id res chain seq x y z
N MET A 1 52.10 41.55 -44.80
CA MET A 1 52.04 40.42 -45.76
C MET A 1 52.36 39.20 -44.92
N THR A 2 51.49 38.24 -44.63
CA THR A 2 50.72 37.32 -45.51
C THR A 2 49.69 36.58 -44.63
N LYS A 3 48.55 36.15 -45.21
CA LYS A 3 47.51 35.32 -44.54
C LYS A 3 47.92 33.84 -44.51
N ALA A 4 47.49 33.08 -43.50
CA ALA A 4 46.98 31.70 -43.65
C ALA A 4 46.29 31.22 -42.35
N ALA A 5 45.05 30.77 -42.48
CA ALA A 5 44.25 30.10 -41.47
C ALA A 5 44.41 28.58 -41.57
N CYS A 6 44.29 27.86 -40.45
CA CYS A 6 43.99 26.41 -40.30
C CYS A 6 44.10 26.09 -38.80
N THR A 7 43.32 25.26 -38.10
CA THR A 7 42.08 24.50 -38.28
C THR A 7 41.72 23.97 -36.88
N LEU A 8 40.43 23.67 -36.66
CA LEU A 8 39.80 23.12 -35.46
C LEU A 8 40.58 22.01 -34.73
N THR A 9 40.56 22.03 -33.38
CA THR A 9 39.96 20.93 -32.57
C THR A 9 39.68 21.41 -31.15
N LEU A 10 38.39 21.57 -30.78
CA LEU A 10 37.97 21.85 -29.41
C LEU A 10 37.48 20.52 -28.80
N VAL A 11 38.33 19.84 -28.04
CA VAL A 11 37.92 18.67 -27.25
C VAL A 11 37.37 19.18 -25.92
N ALA A 12 36.06 19.39 -25.88
CA ALA A 12 35.36 19.67 -24.62
C ALA A 12 35.10 18.34 -23.90
N ALA A 13 35.87 18.09 -22.84
CA ALA A 13 35.62 17.00 -21.91
C ALA A 13 34.31 17.27 -21.16
N VAL A 14 33.21 16.69 -21.64
CA VAL A 14 31.94 16.66 -20.90
C VAL A 14 32.11 15.62 -19.80
N ALA A 15 32.46 16.08 -18.60
CA ALA A 15 32.32 15.29 -17.39
C ALA A 15 30.82 15.07 -17.16
N ILE A 16 30.32 13.89 -17.55
CA ILE A 16 28.97 13.45 -17.20
C ILE A 16 29.01 13.20 -15.69
N ALA A 17 28.58 14.19 -14.91
CA ALA A 17 28.16 13.98 -13.54
C ALA A 17 26.88 13.13 -13.61
N ALA A 18 27.05 11.81 -13.78
CA ALA A 18 26.01 10.82 -13.53
C ALA A 18 25.81 10.77 -12.02
N CYS A 19 25.16 11.79 -11.49
CA CYS A 19 24.63 11.79 -10.14
C CYS A 19 23.54 10.72 -10.15
N GLY A 20 23.83 9.59 -9.50
CA GLY A 20 22.90 8.48 -9.37
C GLY A 20 21.61 8.96 -8.72
N ALA A 21 20.59 9.18 -9.54
CA ALA A 21 19.22 9.11 -9.07
C ALA A 21 18.98 7.63 -8.80
N GLU A 22 19.25 7.20 -7.56
CA GLU A 22 18.73 5.94 -7.08
C GLU A 22 17.22 5.94 -7.36
N PRO A 23 16.67 4.91 -8.01
CA PRO A 23 15.24 4.85 -8.25
C PRO A 23 14.57 4.98 -6.89
N GLU A 24 13.84 6.09 -6.69
CA GLU A 24 13.12 6.37 -5.46
C GLU A 24 12.18 5.17 -5.27
N ARG A 25 12.58 4.20 -4.43
CA ARG A 25 11.73 3.05 -4.12
C ARG A 25 10.42 3.65 -3.68
N ALA A 26 9.35 3.40 -4.45
CA ALA A 26 8.03 3.90 -4.14
C ALA A 26 7.78 3.64 -2.65
N ARG A 27 7.68 4.71 -1.86
CA ARG A 27 7.53 4.60 -0.41
C ARG A 27 6.28 3.77 -0.16
N GLU A 28 6.46 2.61 0.45
CA GLU A 28 5.35 1.73 0.81
C GLU A 28 4.36 2.50 1.69
N ALA A 29 3.08 2.46 1.31
CA ALA A 29 2.06 3.22 1.99
C ALA A 29 1.87 2.67 3.41
N LYS A 30 1.79 3.57 4.40
CA LYS A 30 1.51 3.16 5.77
C LYS A 30 0.02 2.88 5.94
N PRO A 31 -0.37 1.82 6.67
CA PRO A 31 -1.77 1.54 6.95
C PRO A 31 -2.39 2.65 7.83
N VAL A 32 -3.70 2.83 7.73
CA VAL A 32 -4.48 3.79 8.54
C VAL A 32 -4.86 3.24 9.91
N GLY A 33 -5.06 4.16 10.87
CA GLY A 33 -5.48 3.86 12.23
C GLY A 33 -4.32 3.80 13.23
N GLU A 34 -4.68 3.67 14.50
CA GLU A 34 -3.70 3.53 15.59
C GLU A 34 -3.01 2.16 15.53
N LYS A 35 -1.69 2.16 15.74
CA LYS A 35 -0.88 0.95 15.79
C LYS A 35 -0.82 0.41 17.21
N LEU A 36 -1.27 -0.82 17.41
CA LEU A 36 -1.23 -1.53 18.70
C LEU A 36 -0.55 -2.89 18.50
N VAL A 37 0.47 -3.17 19.32
CA VAL A 37 1.27 -4.43 19.27
C VAL A 37 1.74 -4.76 17.83
N GLY A 38 2.23 -3.76 17.10
CA GLY A 38 2.83 -4.00 15.79
C GLY A 38 1.88 -3.96 14.59
N SER A 39 0.57 -3.80 14.78
CA SER A 39 -0.44 -3.80 13.70
C SER A 39 -1.52 -2.73 13.92
N VAL A 40 -2.19 -2.27 12.86
CA VAL A 40 -3.36 -1.39 12.97
C VAL A 40 -4.68 -2.16 13.09
N ALA A 41 -4.69 -3.45 12.75
CA ALA A 41 -5.92 -4.24 12.60
C ALA A 41 -6.85 -4.16 13.81
N GLN A 42 -6.28 -4.14 15.02
CA GLN A 42 -7.06 -4.09 16.27
C GLN A 42 -7.82 -2.78 16.47
N MET A 43 -7.29 -1.66 15.97
CA MET A 43 -7.77 -0.32 16.29
C MET A 43 -8.28 0.45 15.07
N ALA A 44 -7.93 0.07 13.84
CA ALA A 44 -8.40 0.77 12.65
C ALA A 44 -9.93 0.72 12.52
N GLN A 45 -10.52 1.89 12.27
CA GLN A 45 -11.95 2.10 12.13
C GLN A 45 -12.31 2.67 10.76
N CYS A 46 -13.60 2.68 10.43
CA CYS A 46 -14.09 3.31 9.21
C CYS A 46 -13.79 4.81 9.11
N SER A 47 -13.69 5.54 10.23
CA SER A 47 -13.23 6.94 10.21
C SER A 47 -11.80 7.06 9.66
N ASP A 48 -10.92 6.14 10.06
CA ASP A 48 -9.53 6.09 9.60
C ASP A 48 -9.47 5.69 8.12
N TRP A 49 -10.29 4.71 7.72
CA TRP A 49 -10.44 4.30 6.32
C TRP A 49 -10.81 5.48 5.43
N ASN A 50 -11.84 6.23 5.82
CA ASN A 50 -12.35 7.37 5.06
C ASN A 50 -11.31 8.49 4.95
N ALA A 51 -10.52 8.73 6.00
CA ALA A 51 -9.40 9.67 5.99
C ALA A 51 -8.18 9.19 5.17
N GLY A 52 -8.08 7.89 4.91
CA GLY A 52 -6.98 7.27 4.17
C GLY A 52 -7.05 7.47 2.66
N THR A 53 -5.88 7.54 2.04
CA THR A 53 -5.72 7.40 0.58
C THR A 53 -5.86 5.94 0.15
N ARG A 54 -6.12 5.70 -1.15
CA ARG A 54 -6.24 4.33 -1.68
C ARG A 54 -5.02 3.43 -1.37
N PRO A 55 -3.76 3.88 -1.54
CA PRO A 55 -2.61 3.05 -1.17
C PRO A 55 -2.58 2.68 0.32
N GLN A 56 -2.93 3.62 1.20
CA GLN A 56 -2.96 3.35 2.65
C GLN A 56 -4.07 2.37 3.02
N ARG A 57 -5.23 2.47 2.38
CA ARG A 57 -6.35 1.54 2.54
C ARG A 57 -5.97 0.11 2.14
N VAL A 58 -5.24 -0.06 1.03
CA VAL A 58 -4.71 -1.36 0.61
C VAL A 58 -3.68 -1.88 1.61
N ALA A 59 -2.75 -1.04 2.07
CA ALA A 59 -1.80 -1.43 3.13
C ALA A 59 -2.51 -1.88 4.43
N THR A 60 -3.63 -1.24 4.79
CA THR A 60 -4.47 -1.66 5.92
C THR A 60 -5.11 -3.02 5.70
N ILE A 61 -5.58 -3.33 4.49
CA ILE A 61 -6.10 -4.67 4.17
C ILE A 61 -5.01 -5.72 4.39
N HIS A 62 -3.80 -5.47 3.89
CA HIS A 62 -2.67 -6.40 4.05
C HIS A 62 -2.30 -6.61 5.53
N ASP A 63 -2.25 -5.55 6.32
CA ASP A 63 -2.01 -5.62 7.77
C ASP A 63 -3.12 -6.42 8.50
N ILE A 64 -4.39 -6.22 8.14
CA ILE A 64 -5.52 -7.00 8.68
C ILE A 64 -5.37 -8.48 8.35
N ARG A 65 -5.03 -8.83 7.10
CA ARG A 65 -4.85 -10.24 6.70
C ARG A 65 -3.78 -10.93 7.52
N GLN A 66 -2.65 -10.27 7.75
CA GLN A 66 -1.57 -10.83 8.57
C GLN A 66 -1.99 -11.10 10.03
N GLN A 67 -2.98 -10.38 10.55
CA GLN A 67 -3.52 -10.63 11.89
C GLN A 67 -4.62 -11.69 11.92
N VAL A 68 -5.40 -11.82 10.85
CA VAL A 68 -6.43 -12.84 10.72
C VAL A 68 -5.80 -14.22 10.47
N ASN A 69 -4.80 -14.27 9.60
CA ASN A 69 -4.04 -15.47 9.25
C ASN A 69 -2.60 -15.31 9.73
N LEU A 70 -2.39 -15.52 11.03
CA LEU A 70 -1.06 -15.48 11.64
C LEU A 70 -0.15 -16.50 10.96
N LYS A 71 1.08 -16.09 10.62
CA LYS A 71 2.06 -16.89 9.87
C LYS A 71 2.32 -18.27 10.49
N ASP A 72 2.32 -18.36 11.82
CA ASP A 72 2.63 -19.58 12.56
C ASP A 72 1.38 -20.31 13.07
N SER A 73 0.19 -19.97 12.55
CA SER A 73 -1.08 -20.62 12.89
C SER A 73 -1.29 -21.88 12.05
N ALA A 74 -1.77 -22.97 12.68
CA ALA A 74 -2.23 -24.16 11.96
C ALA A 74 -3.59 -23.96 11.28
N LEU A 75 -4.30 -22.89 11.61
CA LEU A 75 -5.60 -22.53 11.06
C LEU A 75 -5.43 -21.37 10.09
N HIS A 76 -5.85 -21.58 8.84
CA HIS A 76 -5.97 -20.55 7.82
C HIS A 76 -7.43 -20.37 7.45
N THR A 77 -7.86 -19.11 7.40
CA THR A 77 -9.18 -18.72 6.91
C THR A 77 -9.09 -18.29 5.45
N PRO A 78 -10.13 -18.51 4.64
CA PRO A 78 -10.20 -17.97 3.28
C PRO A 78 -9.93 -16.47 3.28
N GLU A 79 -9.11 -16.01 2.33
CA GLU A 79 -8.80 -14.60 2.16
C GLU A 79 -9.58 -13.99 1.00
N LEU A 80 -10.11 -12.79 1.21
CA LEU A 80 -10.67 -11.99 0.13
C LEU A 80 -9.53 -11.44 -0.75
N SER A 81 -9.74 -11.30 -2.06
CA SER A 81 -8.84 -10.52 -2.91
C SER A 81 -8.75 -9.06 -2.45
N ASP A 82 -7.75 -8.31 -2.91
CA ASP A 82 -7.60 -6.89 -2.56
C ASP A 82 -8.83 -6.09 -2.96
N GLU A 83 -9.38 -6.36 -4.14
CA GLU A 83 -10.59 -5.73 -4.67
C GLU A 83 -11.80 -6.06 -3.81
N ALA A 84 -12.03 -7.34 -3.51
CA ALA A 84 -13.17 -7.76 -2.70
C ALA A 84 -13.11 -7.21 -1.27
N ALA A 85 -11.93 -7.21 -0.65
CA ALA A 85 -11.71 -6.61 0.66
C ALA A 85 -11.95 -5.10 0.64
N TYR A 86 -11.42 -4.41 -0.38
CA TYR A 86 -11.62 -2.98 -0.56
C TYR A 86 -13.09 -2.65 -0.72
N ASP A 87 -13.81 -3.35 -1.58
CA ASP A 87 -15.22 -3.10 -1.84
C ASP A 87 -16.07 -3.32 -0.58
N VAL A 88 -15.82 -4.40 0.18
CA VAL A 88 -16.54 -4.65 1.44
C VAL A 88 -16.35 -3.51 2.43
N LEU A 89 -15.10 -3.10 2.65
CA LEU A 89 -14.77 -2.05 3.61
C LEU A 89 -15.28 -0.69 3.15
N ASP A 90 -15.04 -0.32 1.89
CA ASP A 90 -15.45 0.97 1.33
C ASP A 90 -16.98 1.12 1.31
N ASN A 91 -17.69 0.06 0.90
CA ASN A 91 -19.15 0.06 0.86
C ASN A 91 -19.81 0.17 2.24
N THR A 92 -19.14 -0.35 3.27
CA THR A 92 -19.61 -0.27 4.66
C THR A 92 -19.24 1.07 5.27
N CYS A 93 -17.99 1.53 5.09
CA CYS A 93 -17.46 2.72 5.74
C CYS A 93 -18.01 4.03 5.16
N ARG A 94 -18.60 4.03 3.95
CA ARG A 94 -19.36 5.17 3.42
C ARG A 94 -20.69 5.46 4.12
N ARG A 95 -21.13 4.59 5.05
CA ARG A 95 -22.35 4.83 5.84
C ARG A 95 -22.01 5.75 7.00
N ASP A 96 -22.78 6.83 7.17
CA ASP A 96 -22.49 7.86 8.20
C ASP A 96 -22.39 7.29 9.62
N PHE A 97 -23.19 6.26 9.94
CA PHE A 97 -23.19 5.61 11.25
C PHE A 97 -22.02 4.64 11.48
N ALA A 98 -21.26 4.29 10.44
CA ALA A 98 -20.25 3.23 10.51
C ALA A 98 -18.89 3.72 11.04
N GLY A 99 -18.74 5.02 11.34
CA GLY A 99 -17.44 5.63 11.67
C GLY A 99 -16.60 4.88 12.71
N SER A 100 -17.23 4.28 13.73
CA SER A 100 -16.55 3.53 14.81
C SER A 100 -16.44 2.02 14.56
N PHE A 101 -16.88 1.53 13.41
CA PHE A 101 -16.82 0.10 13.10
C PHE A 101 -15.37 -0.31 12.86
N ARG A 102 -14.95 -1.41 13.52
CA ARG A 102 -13.60 -1.95 13.39
C ARG A 102 -13.44 -2.66 12.04
N LEU A 103 -12.43 -2.26 11.27
CA LEU A 103 -12.19 -2.80 9.93
C LEU A 103 -11.92 -4.32 9.96
N TYR A 104 -11.13 -4.81 10.93
CA TYR A 104 -10.84 -6.24 11.01
C TYR A 104 -12.09 -7.11 11.22
N LYS A 105 -13.09 -6.60 11.96
CA LYS A 105 -14.34 -7.34 12.21
C LYS A 105 -15.19 -7.43 10.93
N LEU A 106 -15.23 -6.33 10.18
CA LEU A 106 -15.93 -6.28 8.90
C LEU A 106 -15.27 -7.22 7.89
N TYR A 107 -13.94 -7.16 7.78
CA TYR A 107 -13.16 -8.06 6.94
C TYR A 107 -13.37 -9.53 7.33
N ALA A 108 -13.14 -9.88 8.59
CA ALA A 108 -13.25 -11.27 9.06
C ALA A 108 -14.64 -11.84 8.83
N ARG A 109 -15.70 -11.05 9.08
CA ARG A 109 -17.07 -11.46 8.79
C ARG A 109 -17.27 -11.74 7.30
N ALA A 110 -16.81 -10.86 6.42
CA ALA A 110 -16.98 -11.05 4.98
C ALA A 110 -16.16 -12.26 4.47
N ALA A 111 -14.93 -12.42 4.96
CA ALA A 111 -14.07 -13.57 4.66
C ALA A 111 -14.70 -14.90 5.09
N SER A 112 -15.36 -14.96 6.26
CA SER A 112 -16.08 -16.16 6.73
C SER A 112 -17.24 -16.60 5.83
N PHE A 113 -17.76 -15.71 4.98
CA PHE A 113 -18.83 -16.02 4.02
C PHE A 113 -18.33 -16.04 2.57
N ALA A 114 -17.02 -15.93 2.34
CA ALA A 114 -16.46 -16.07 1.02
C ALA A 114 -16.70 -17.51 0.52
N PRO A 115 -17.06 -17.70 -0.76
CA PRO A 115 -17.19 -19.03 -1.33
C PRO A 115 -15.83 -19.76 -1.23
N PHE A 116 -15.86 -21.05 -0.88
CA PHE A 116 -14.70 -21.91 -1.04
C PHE A 116 -14.42 -22.09 -2.53
N THR A 117 -13.57 -21.25 -3.10
CA THR A 117 -12.87 -21.65 -4.32
C THR A 117 -11.78 -22.62 -3.88
N GLU A 118 -11.81 -23.86 -4.41
CA GLU A 118 -10.67 -24.76 -4.32
C GLU A 118 -9.45 -24.02 -4.88
N ASN A 119 -8.51 -23.67 -4.01
CA ASN A 119 -7.23 -23.08 -4.39
C ASN A 119 -6.22 -24.19 -4.63
#